data_AF-A0A955XYW5-F1
#
_entry.id   AF-A0A955XYW5-F1
#
_cell.length_a   1.000
_cell.length_b   1.000
_cell.length_c   1.000
_cell.angle_alpha   90.00
_cell.angle_beta   90.00
_cell.angle_gamma   90.00
#
_symmetry.space_group_name_H-M   'P 1'
#
loop_
_entity.id
_entity.type
_entity.pdbx_description
1 polymer ?
#
loop_
_entity_poly.entity_id
_entity_poly.type
_entity_poly.pdbx_seq_one_letter_code
_entity_poly.pdbx_strand_id
1 'polypeptide(L)'
;FEEVYGGLFDGTMPGPRLAGARMNTLQTVGLNSEDISAMRSMFADNGWNQTVLYDQVCDNPPVGCQWAEIPTLASVPRGAGVPALVTADIASASSNEVADDVTIFAPVFQDMLPRLGTTQRGEYDDWLSGSGNDLWWYQSCHSHGCGGICHTSEGAHFTGWPSYVIDASAMQARAMEWFTFQQDIHGELYHNTTAHLASAFEDSCDYSGNGDGTLFYPGTPDRIGGTTHIPLPSIRLKLIREGLEDYEYLRMLSELGEPDTALLAVQTLFQAPWRVTDASPETLYEVRESLGRRIEELADHSD
;
A
#
# COMPACT_ATOMS: atom_id res chain seq x y z
N PHE A 1 6.26 -3.53 -25.06
CA PHE A 1 5.53 -3.33 -23.79
C PHE A 1 4.10 -3.83 -23.93
N GLU A 2 3.32 -3.25 -24.84
CA GLU A 2 1.90 -3.58 -25.07
C GLU A 2 1.63 -5.08 -25.28
N GLU A 3 2.39 -5.75 -26.14
CA GLU A 3 2.22 -7.20 -26.38
C GLU A 3 2.34 -8.05 -25.11
N VAL A 4 3.20 -7.64 -24.17
CA VAL A 4 3.53 -8.42 -22.97
C VAL A 4 2.64 -8.04 -21.79
N TYR A 5 2.38 -6.73 -21.61
CA TYR A 5 1.73 -6.19 -20.42
C TYR A 5 0.36 -5.56 -20.70
N GLY A 6 -0.02 -5.32 -21.96
CA GLY A 6 -1.27 -4.65 -22.32
C GLY A 6 -2.49 -5.34 -21.73
N GLY A 7 -2.49 -6.67 -21.70
CA GLY A 7 -3.56 -7.44 -21.08
C GLY A 7 -3.79 -7.15 -19.59
N LEU A 8 -2.75 -6.69 -18.85
CA LEU A 8 -2.89 -6.30 -17.44
C LEU A 8 -3.70 -5.01 -17.30
N PHE A 9 -3.51 -4.07 -18.22
CA PHE A 9 -4.19 -2.78 -18.22
C PHE A 9 -5.56 -2.86 -18.90
N ASP A 10 -5.73 -3.75 -19.88
CA ASP A 10 -7.02 -4.02 -20.51
C ASP A 10 -7.97 -4.84 -19.62
N GLY A 11 -7.39 -5.61 -18.69
CA GLY A 11 -8.11 -6.60 -17.88
C GLY A 11 -8.45 -7.86 -18.66
N THR A 12 -7.64 -8.18 -19.67
CA THR A 12 -7.81 -9.29 -20.60
C THR A 12 -6.74 -10.37 -20.44
N MET A 13 -5.83 -10.23 -19.46
CA MET A 13 -4.86 -11.28 -19.14
C MET A 13 -5.58 -12.64 -19.04
N PRO A 14 -5.06 -13.69 -19.67
CA PRO A 14 -5.61 -15.04 -19.51
C PRO A 14 -5.17 -15.64 -18.17
N GLY A 15 -6.08 -16.30 -17.46
CA GLY A 15 -5.81 -16.94 -16.16
C GLY A 15 -5.92 -16.11 -14.85
N PRO A 16 -6.17 -14.78 -14.81
CA PRO A 16 -6.56 -14.12 -13.58
C PRO A 16 -7.94 -14.64 -13.17
N ARG A 17 -8.09 -14.94 -11.87
CA ARG A 17 -9.36 -15.40 -11.29
C ARG A 17 -10.43 -14.30 -11.22
N LEU A 18 -10.09 -13.07 -11.61
CA LEU A 18 -10.96 -11.89 -11.59
C LEU A 18 -11.07 -11.34 -13.01
N ALA A 19 -12.15 -11.68 -13.70
CA ALA A 19 -12.41 -11.16 -15.05
C ALA A 19 -12.56 -9.63 -15.00
N GLY A 20 -11.85 -8.92 -15.89
CA GLY A 20 -11.91 -7.47 -15.97
C GLY A 20 -11.07 -6.72 -14.94
N ALA A 21 -10.36 -7.41 -14.03
CA ALA A 21 -9.42 -6.76 -13.11
C ALA A 21 -8.25 -6.14 -13.89
N ARG A 22 -7.94 -4.87 -13.60
CA ARG A 22 -6.92 -4.08 -14.29
C ARG A 22 -5.84 -3.63 -13.32
N MET A 23 -4.61 -3.55 -13.81
CA MET A 23 -3.54 -2.82 -13.13
C MET A 23 -3.83 -1.33 -13.22
N ASN A 24 -3.93 -0.66 -12.06
CA ASN A 24 -4.30 0.75 -11.95
C ASN A 24 -3.13 1.65 -11.51
N THR A 25 -1.95 1.11 -11.23
CA THR A 25 -0.74 1.87 -10.92
C THR A 25 0.49 1.26 -11.61
N LEU A 26 1.43 2.10 -12.06
CA LEU A 26 2.72 1.66 -12.60
C LEU A 26 3.82 2.70 -12.32
N GLN A 27 4.94 2.24 -11.77
CA GLN A 27 6.12 3.07 -11.52
C GLN A 27 6.98 3.22 -12.79
N THR A 28 7.43 4.44 -13.12
CA THR A 28 8.22 4.76 -14.32
C THR A 28 9.75 4.70 -14.08
N VAL A 29 10.21 3.73 -13.29
CA VAL A 29 11.56 3.66 -12.71
C VAL A 29 12.68 3.89 -13.74
N GLY A 30 13.55 4.87 -13.43
CA GLY A 30 14.83 5.05 -14.12
C GLY A 30 14.72 5.59 -15.55
N LEU A 31 13.56 6.13 -15.92
CA LEU A 31 13.33 6.75 -17.22
C LEU A 31 13.70 8.24 -17.19
N ASN A 32 14.14 8.76 -18.33
CA ASN A 32 14.28 10.20 -18.53
C ASN A 32 12.92 10.82 -18.91
N SER A 33 12.85 12.16 -18.94
CA SER A 33 11.59 12.88 -19.21
C SER A 33 10.98 12.60 -20.59
N GLU A 34 11.81 12.33 -21.61
CA GLU A 34 11.33 11.96 -22.96
C GLU A 34 10.68 10.57 -22.95
N ASP A 35 11.32 9.60 -22.31
CA ASP A 35 10.81 8.23 -22.19
C ASP A 35 9.52 8.17 -21.33
N ILE A 36 9.45 8.95 -20.25
CA ILE A 36 8.24 9.08 -19.42
C ILE A 36 7.10 9.68 -20.26
N SER A 37 7.39 10.74 -21.03
CA SER A 37 6.39 11.37 -21.91
C SER A 37 5.90 10.40 -22.98
N ALA A 38 6.79 9.61 -23.58
CA ALA A 38 6.45 8.58 -24.55
C ALA A 38 5.59 7.47 -23.93
N MET A 39 5.91 7.02 -22.71
CA MET A 39 5.09 6.06 -21.98
C MET A 39 3.70 6.61 -21.69
N ARG A 40 3.60 7.87 -21.23
CA ARG A 40 2.30 8.53 -20.99
C ARG A 40 1.46 8.61 -22.25
N SER A 41 2.07 8.96 -23.40
CA SER A 41 1.38 8.96 -24.70
C SER A 41 0.92 7.56 -25.10
N MET A 42 1.76 6.53 -24.95
CA MET A 42 1.39 5.14 -25.20
C MET A 42 0.19 4.72 -24.34
N PHE A 43 0.17 5.05 -23.05
CA PHE A 43 -0.97 4.76 -22.17
C PHE A 43 -2.25 5.47 -22.63
N ALA A 44 -2.15 6.73 -23.05
CA ALA A 44 -3.29 7.47 -23.56
C ALA A 44 -3.85 6.89 -24.87
N ASP A 45 -2.97 6.54 -25.82
CA ASP A 45 -3.33 5.98 -27.13
C ASP A 45 -3.98 4.60 -27.01
N ASN A 46 -3.59 3.82 -25.99
CA ASN A 46 -4.19 2.52 -25.67
C ASN A 46 -5.43 2.61 -24.75
N GLY A 47 -5.83 3.82 -24.33
CA GLY A 47 -7.00 4.00 -23.46
C GLY A 47 -6.79 3.62 -21.99
N TRP A 48 -5.54 3.47 -21.54
CA TRP A 48 -5.15 3.15 -20.16
C TRP A 48 -5.07 4.39 -19.25
N ASN A 49 -5.87 5.42 -19.54
CA ASN A 49 -5.88 6.70 -18.82
C ASN A 49 -6.26 6.59 -17.33
N GLN A 50 -6.83 5.46 -16.92
CA GLN A 50 -7.17 5.16 -15.53
C GLN A 50 -5.98 4.62 -14.72
N THR A 51 -4.86 4.30 -15.37
CA THR A 51 -3.65 3.86 -14.67
C THR A 51 -2.83 5.07 -14.23
N VAL A 52 -2.58 5.18 -12.94
CA VAL A 52 -1.66 6.17 -12.38
C VAL A 52 -0.23 5.75 -12.70
N LEU A 53 0.41 6.48 -13.60
CA LEU A 53 1.87 6.46 -13.74
C LEU A 53 2.45 7.33 -12.62
N TYR A 54 3.52 6.89 -11.96
CA TYR A 54 4.23 7.68 -10.95
C TYR A 54 5.72 7.34 -10.97
N ASP A 55 6.56 8.19 -10.38
CA ASP A 55 7.97 7.86 -10.13
C ASP A 55 8.32 8.07 -8.65
N GLN A 56 8.88 7.05 -8.00
CA GLN A 56 9.43 7.21 -6.65
C GLN A 56 10.82 7.83 -6.76
N VAL A 57 10.88 9.15 -6.61
CA VAL A 57 12.10 9.92 -6.84
C VAL A 57 13.05 9.90 -5.66
N CYS A 58 12.57 9.60 -4.46
CA CYS A 58 13.40 9.45 -3.28
C CYS A 58 12.79 8.46 -2.28
N ASP A 59 13.65 7.59 -1.74
CA ASP A 59 13.28 6.66 -0.68
C ASP A 59 13.84 7.10 0.68
N ASN A 60 12.98 7.35 1.67
CA ASN A 60 13.34 7.66 3.06
C ASN A 60 14.49 8.68 3.22
N PRO A 61 14.38 9.92 2.69
CA PRO A 61 15.41 10.93 2.89
C PRO A 61 15.67 11.21 4.39
N PRO A 62 16.92 11.43 4.82
CA PRO A 62 18.13 11.56 4.02
C PRO A 62 18.88 10.24 3.76
N VAL A 63 18.25 9.08 3.98
CA VAL A 63 18.90 7.76 3.93
C VAL A 63 19.05 7.26 2.50
N GLY A 64 17.97 7.15 1.73
CA GLY A 64 18.03 6.66 0.34
C GLY A 64 18.36 7.74 -0.69
N CYS A 65 18.09 9.00 -0.38
CA CYS A 65 18.57 10.18 -1.11
C CYS A 65 18.70 11.38 -0.16
N GLN A 66 19.38 12.45 -0.53
CA GLN A 66 19.40 13.69 0.25
C GLN A 66 18.18 14.57 -0.06
N TRP A 67 17.66 15.28 0.95
CA TRP A 67 16.57 16.25 0.78
C TRP A 67 16.83 17.25 -0.34
N ALA A 68 18.06 17.76 -0.44
CA ALA A 68 18.45 18.73 -1.46
C ALA A 68 18.45 18.19 -2.91
N GLU A 69 18.36 16.86 -3.10
CA GLU A 69 18.28 16.25 -4.42
C GLU A 69 16.84 16.21 -4.96
N ILE A 70 15.82 16.23 -4.08
CA ILE A 70 14.40 16.08 -4.44
C ILE A 70 13.95 17.06 -5.52
N PRO A 71 14.24 18.37 -5.48
CA PRO A 71 13.80 19.29 -6.54
C PRO A 71 14.32 18.89 -7.93
N THR A 72 15.56 18.39 -8.00
CA THR A 72 16.16 17.95 -9.26
C THR A 72 15.54 16.63 -9.72
N LEU A 73 15.42 15.65 -8.82
CA LEU A 73 14.87 14.33 -9.15
C LEU A 73 13.39 14.41 -9.53
N ALA A 74 12.60 15.18 -8.78
CA ALA A 74 11.17 15.40 -9.03
C ALA A 74 10.90 16.16 -10.34
N SER A 75 11.83 17.01 -10.80
CA SER A 75 11.67 17.76 -12.04
C SER A 75 11.53 16.87 -13.28
N VAL A 76 12.10 15.65 -13.26
CA VAL A 76 12.10 14.72 -14.39
C VAL A 76 10.68 14.17 -14.68
N PRO A 77 10.02 13.47 -13.74
CA PRO A 77 8.66 12.98 -13.95
C PRO A 77 7.65 14.14 -14.02
N ARG A 78 7.79 15.19 -13.18
CA ARG A 78 6.85 16.32 -13.19
C ARG A 78 6.89 17.10 -14.50
N GLY A 79 8.08 17.27 -15.10
CA GLY A 79 8.23 17.85 -16.44
C GLY A 79 7.54 17.04 -17.52
N ALA A 80 7.42 15.73 -17.32
CA ALA A 80 6.66 14.80 -18.16
C ALA A 80 5.21 14.60 -17.66
N GLY A 81 4.69 15.45 -16.77
CA GLY A 81 3.33 15.38 -16.23
C GLY A 81 3.00 14.09 -15.48
N VAL A 82 4.01 13.45 -14.89
CA VAL A 82 3.89 12.26 -14.04
C VAL A 82 4.20 12.65 -12.59
N PRO A 83 3.38 12.24 -11.61
CA PRO A 83 3.61 12.48 -10.18
C PRO A 83 4.98 12.00 -9.69
N ALA A 84 5.64 12.86 -8.90
CA ALA A 84 6.82 12.50 -8.13
C ALA A 84 6.41 12.04 -6.72
N LEU A 85 6.74 10.80 -6.38
CA LEU A 85 6.48 10.18 -5.08
C LEU A 85 7.73 10.23 -4.20
N VAL A 86 7.54 10.59 -2.93
CA VAL A 86 8.60 10.53 -1.90
C VAL A 86 8.08 9.78 -0.68
N THR A 87 8.87 8.82 -0.19
CA THR A 87 8.57 8.10 1.07
C THR A 87 9.10 8.88 2.27
N ALA A 88 8.38 9.93 2.65
CA ALA A 88 8.67 10.74 3.83
C ALA A 88 7.40 11.43 4.35
N ASP A 89 7.46 11.96 5.57
CA ASP A 89 6.40 12.81 6.12
C ASP A 89 6.51 14.27 5.64
N ILE A 90 5.35 14.95 5.58
CA ILE A 90 5.24 16.35 5.12
C ILE A 90 5.95 17.34 6.05
N ALA A 91 6.05 17.06 7.36
CA ALA A 91 6.73 17.96 8.29
C ALA A 91 8.23 18.00 8.01
N SER A 92 8.84 16.85 7.76
CA SER A 92 10.22 16.70 7.33
C SER A 92 10.46 17.35 5.96
N ALA A 93 9.57 17.12 4.99
CA ALA A 93 9.70 17.76 3.67
C ALA A 93 9.57 19.29 3.72
N SER A 94 8.64 19.80 4.54
CA SER A 94 8.43 21.24 4.74
C SER A 94 9.63 21.88 5.44
N SER A 95 10.19 21.20 6.46
CA SER A 95 11.38 21.67 7.18
C SER A 95 12.63 21.74 6.29
N ASN A 96 12.64 20.98 5.19
CA ASN A 96 13.70 20.99 4.19
C ASN A 96 13.34 21.80 2.93
N GLU A 97 12.21 22.52 2.92
CA GLU A 97 11.77 23.38 1.82
C GLU A 97 11.55 22.65 0.49
N VAL A 98 11.10 21.39 0.53
CA VAL A 98 10.85 20.56 -0.68
C VAL A 98 9.42 20.03 -0.81
N ALA A 99 8.50 20.42 0.08
CA ALA A 99 7.13 19.90 0.06
C ALA A 99 6.40 20.20 -1.27
N ASP A 100 6.66 21.36 -1.89
CA ASP A 100 6.07 21.77 -3.18
C ASP A 100 6.65 20.99 -4.38
N ASP A 101 7.72 20.21 -4.16
CA ASP A 101 8.32 19.35 -5.18
C ASP A 101 7.72 17.94 -5.21
N VAL A 102 7.01 17.55 -4.15
CA VAL A 102 6.39 16.24 -4.01
C VAL A 102 4.95 16.29 -4.50
N THR A 103 4.57 15.33 -5.33
CA THR A 103 3.19 15.16 -5.83
C THR A 103 2.47 14.05 -5.07
N ILE A 104 3.18 12.99 -4.70
CA ILE A 104 2.63 11.92 -3.85
C ILE A 104 3.50 11.77 -2.62
N PHE A 105 2.92 11.99 -1.45
CA PHE A 105 3.56 11.61 -0.20
C PHE A 105 3.20 10.17 0.13
N ALA A 106 4.22 9.36 0.46
CA ALA A 106 4.04 8.01 0.99
C ALA A 106 4.77 7.88 2.34
N PRO A 107 4.32 8.58 3.39
CA PRO A 107 4.92 8.51 4.71
C PRO A 107 4.92 7.09 5.24
N VAL A 108 5.98 6.75 5.96
CA VAL A 108 6.01 5.54 6.76
C VAL A 108 4.83 5.58 7.73
N PHE A 109 4.08 4.48 7.82
CA PHE A 109 2.85 4.39 8.61
C PHE A 109 3.02 4.90 10.06
N GLN A 110 4.14 4.57 10.67
CA GLN A 110 4.50 4.96 12.04
C GLN A 110 4.83 6.45 12.18
N ASP A 111 5.28 7.13 11.14
CA ASP A 111 5.62 8.56 11.20
C ASP A 111 4.35 9.41 11.15
N MET A 112 3.35 8.98 10.38
CA MET A 112 2.03 9.62 10.34
C MET A 112 1.20 9.36 11.61
N LEU A 113 1.26 8.13 12.13
CA LEU A 113 0.48 7.69 13.29
C LEU A 113 1.41 7.25 14.43
N PRO A 114 2.22 8.17 14.98
CA PRO A 114 3.24 7.81 15.95
C PRO A 114 2.61 7.28 17.22
N ARG A 115 3.22 6.22 17.78
CA ARG A 115 2.80 5.64 19.06
C ARG A 115 2.83 6.64 20.21
N LEU A 116 3.79 7.56 20.16
CA LEU A 116 3.92 8.69 21.08
C LEU A 116 3.92 9.96 20.25
N GLY A 117 2.91 10.80 20.45
CA GLY A 117 2.78 12.05 19.71
C GLY A 117 1.36 12.26 19.19
N THR A 118 1.22 13.22 18.30
CA THR A 118 -0.01 13.50 17.57
C THR A 118 0.08 12.92 16.17
N THR A 119 -1.05 12.48 15.63
CA THR A 119 -1.12 12.16 14.21
C THR A 119 -0.74 13.38 13.36
N GLN A 120 -0.01 13.15 12.27
CA GLN A 120 0.32 14.19 11.29
C GLN A 120 -0.73 14.33 10.19
N ARG A 121 -1.83 13.54 10.19
CA ARG A 121 -2.74 13.46 9.03
C ARG A 121 -3.32 14.83 8.65
N GLY A 122 -3.73 15.62 9.63
CA GLY A 122 -4.28 16.97 9.38
C GLY A 122 -3.27 17.94 8.77
N GLU A 123 -1.96 17.68 8.87
CA GLU A 123 -0.92 18.54 8.27
C GLU A 123 -0.91 18.47 6.73
N TYR A 124 -1.56 17.46 6.15
CA TYR A 124 -1.66 17.27 4.71
C TYR A 124 -2.86 17.99 4.09
N ASP A 125 -3.84 18.45 4.88
CA ASP A 125 -5.13 18.94 4.34
C ASP A 125 -4.97 20.13 3.38
N ASP A 126 -4.15 21.11 3.77
CA ASP A 126 -3.85 22.27 2.92
C ASP A 126 -3.11 21.86 1.64
N TRP A 127 -2.15 20.93 1.76
CA TRP A 127 -1.39 20.42 0.61
C TRP A 127 -2.26 19.58 -0.33
N LEU A 128 -3.15 18.73 0.20
CA LEU A 128 -4.10 17.92 -0.56
C LEU A 128 -5.14 18.77 -1.32
N SER A 129 -5.37 20.02 -0.92
CA SER A 129 -6.18 20.96 -1.71
C SER A 129 -5.54 21.34 -3.05
N GLY A 130 -4.24 21.07 -3.21
CA GLY A 130 -3.50 21.24 -4.45
C GLY A 130 -3.91 20.25 -5.55
N SER A 131 -3.94 20.72 -6.80
CA SER A 131 -4.33 19.89 -7.93
C SER A 131 -3.32 18.77 -8.18
N GLY A 132 -3.79 17.52 -8.11
CA GLY A 132 -3.00 16.33 -8.45
C GLY A 132 -2.11 15.82 -7.33
N ASN A 133 -2.18 16.42 -6.14
CA ASN A 133 -1.53 15.90 -4.95
C ASN A 133 -2.27 14.67 -4.43
N ASP A 134 -1.51 13.68 -3.94
CA ASP A 134 -2.08 12.42 -3.47
C ASP A 134 -1.34 11.88 -2.23
N LEU A 135 -2.04 11.20 -1.34
CA LEU A 135 -1.48 10.70 -0.09
C LEU A 135 -1.64 9.19 -0.01
N TRP A 136 -0.50 8.50 0.08
CA TRP A 136 -0.40 7.05 0.20
C TRP A 136 0.24 6.67 1.55
N TRP A 137 0.21 5.39 1.87
CA TRP A 137 1.00 4.80 2.93
C TRP A 137 2.30 4.22 2.41
N TYR A 138 3.32 4.17 3.27
CA TYR A 138 4.44 3.26 3.08
C TYR A 138 4.50 2.23 4.21
N GLN A 139 4.17 0.98 3.88
CA GLN A 139 4.40 -0.15 4.77
C GLN A 139 5.89 -0.54 4.65
N SER A 140 6.61 -0.47 5.76
CA SER A 140 8.05 -0.73 5.76
C SER A 140 8.50 -1.50 7.00
N CYS A 141 9.81 -1.78 7.03
CA CYS A 141 10.51 -2.39 8.14
C CYS A 141 10.34 -1.66 9.48
N HIS A 142 9.89 -0.40 9.51
CA HIS A 142 9.59 0.31 10.77
C HIS A 142 8.53 -0.40 11.63
N SER A 143 7.73 -1.28 11.03
CA SER A 143 6.74 -2.09 11.74
C SER A 143 7.35 -3.21 12.59
N HIS A 144 8.56 -3.68 12.23
CA HIS A 144 9.20 -4.86 12.82
C HIS A 144 10.70 -4.70 13.09
N GLY A 145 11.28 -3.53 12.81
CA GLY A 145 12.71 -3.24 12.89
C GLY A 145 13.36 -3.20 11.51
N CYS A 146 14.37 -2.35 11.31
CA CYS A 146 15.10 -2.21 10.03
C CYS A 146 16.56 -2.69 10.15
N GLY A 147 16.81 -3.70 10.99
CA GLY A 147 18.15 -4.20 11.28
C GLY A 147 18.60 -5.31 10.32
N GLY A 148 19.82 -5.83 10.53
CA GLY A 148 20.40 -6.90 9.71
C GLY A 148 20.27 -8.30 10.29
N ILE A 149 19.46 -8.50 11.35
CA ILE A 149 19.24 -9.83 11.97
C ILE A 149 17.95 -10.44 11.42
N CYS A 150 17.70 -11.73 11.62
CA CYS A 150 16.50 -12.39 11.09
C CYS A 150 15.39 -12.59 12.13
N HIS A 151 15.15 -11.57 12.95
CA HIS A 151 14.08 -11.55 13.94
C HIS A 151 13.58 -10.13 14.14
N THR A 152 12.27 -10.00 14.35
CA THR A 152 11.64 -8.72 14.71
C THR A 152 12.38 -8.08 15.87
N SER A 153 12.72 -6.80 15.71
CA SER A 153 13.40 -6.03 16.74
C SER A 153 12.57 -5.96 18.02
N GLU A 154 13.25 -6.07 19.16
CA GLU A 154 12.58 -6.03 20.45
C GLU A 154 12.16 -4.61 20.85
N GLY A 155 11.09 -4.53 21.64
CA GLY A 155 10.64 -3.30 22.28
C GLY A 155 9.31 -2.76 21.75
N ALA A 156 8.69 -1.90 22.55
CA ALA A 156 7.37 -1.34 22.27
C ALA A 156 7.29 -0.59 20.93
N HIS A 157 8.40 -0.08 20.41
CA HIS A 157 8.38 0.61 19.12
C HIS A 157 8.01 -0.31 17.95
N PHE A 158 8.34 -1.60 18.00
CA PHE A 158 8.16 -2.56 16.88
C PHE A 158 7.05 -3.59 17.12
N THR A 159 6.19 -3.37 18.11
CA THR A 159 5.17 -4.35 18.53
C THR A 159 3.76 -3.85 18.25
N GLY A 160 2.94 -4.73 17.69
CA GLY A 160 1.48 -4.54 17.59
C GLY A 160 1.02 -3.68 16.43
N TRP A 161 1.91 -3.30 15.51
CA TRP A 161 1.59 -2.57 14.26
C TRP A 161 1.09 -3.51 13.17
N PRO A 162 0.36 -3.00 12.15
CA PRO A 162 0.21 -3.74 10.90
C PRO A 162 1.58 -4.15 10.36
N SER A 163 1.70 -5.38 9.91
CA SER A 163 2.98 -5.94 9.46
C SER A 163 2.73 -7.11 8.53
N TYR A 164 3.61 -7.22 7.53
CA TYR A 164 3.56 -8.25 6.51
C TYR A 164 4.66 -9.29 6.64
N VAL A 165 5.43 -9.33 7.73
CA VAL A 165 6.41 -10.39 7.95
C VAL A 165 5.74 -11.71 8.31
N ILE A 166 6.45 -12.83 8.10
CA ILE A 166 5.98 -14.20 8.40
C ILE A 166 5.64 -14.37 9.87
N ASP A 167 6.42 -13.74 10.75
CA ASP A 167 6.25 -13.87 12.21
C ASP A 167 5.10 -13.02 12.76
N ALA A 168 4.47 -12.18 11.93
CA ALA A 168 3.33 -11.36 12.32
C ALA A 168 2.03 -12.18 12.42
N SER A 169 1.09 -11.70 13.22
CA SER A 169 -0.23 -12.33 13.32
C SER A 169 -1.06 -12.11 12.06
N ALA A 170 -2.08 -12.96 11.85
CA ALA A 170 -3.01 -12.77 10.75
C ALA A 170 -3.73 -11.41 10.80
N MET A 171 -3.99 -10.90 12.01
CA MET A 171 -4.61 -9.59 12.22
C MET A 171 -3.70 -8.45 11.75
N GLN A 172 -2.40 -8.56 11.98
CA GLN A 172 -1.42 -7.55 11.53
C GLN A 172 -1.38 -7.44 10.00
N ALA A 173 -1.50 -8.56 9.28
CA ALA A 173 -1.54 -8.56 7.82
C ALA A 173 -2.85 -7.99 7.23
N ARG A 174 -3.92 -7.92 8.02
CA ARG A 174 -5.25 -7.49 7.57
C ARG A 174 -5.61 -6.06 7.98
N ALA A 175 -4.84 -5.46 8.89
CA ALA A 175 -5.23 -4.21 9.56
C ALA A 175 -4.96 -2.92 8.78
N MET A 176 -3.99 -2.89 7.84
CA MET A 176 -3.59 -1.64 7.16
C MET A 176 -4.78 -0.88 6.58
N GLU A 177 -5.63 -1.57 5.84
CA GLU A 177 -6.69 -0.91 5.05
C GLU A 177 -7.86 -0.39 5.88
N TRP A 178 -8.02 -0.87 7.11
CA TRP A 178 -8.93 -0.26 8.07
C TRP A 178 -8.46 1.15 8.47
N PHE A 179 -7.13 1.33 8.60
CA PHE A 179 -6.53 2.65 8.84
C PHE A 179 -6.46 3.50 7.57
N THR A 180 -6.27 2.89 6.39
CA THR A 180 -6.41 3.58 5.10
C THR A 180 -7.77 4.27 4.99
N PHE A 181 -8.86 3.57 5.33
CA PHE A 181 -10.20 4.17 5.38
C PHE A 181 -10.28 5.27 6.45
N GLN A 182 -9.85 4.98 7.68
CA GLN A 182 -9.98 5.92 8.81
C GLN A 182 -9.24 7.24 8.59
N GLN A 183 -8.09 7.20 7.91
CA GLN A 183 -7.22 8.34 7.70
C GLN A 183 -7.40 8.99 6.32
N ASP A 184 -8.37 8.54 5.52
CA ASP A 184 -8.61 9.04 4.16
C ASP A 184 -7.33 9.04 3.31
N ILE A 185 -6.79 7.83 3.13
CA ILE A 185 -5.55 7.57 2.40
C ILE A 185 -5.92 6.84 1.10
N HIS A 186 -5.24 7.17 0.00
CA HIS A 186 -5.67 6.77 -1.35
C HIS A 186 -4.82 5.64 -1.96
N GLY A 187 -3.72 5.26 -1.32
CA GLY A 187 -2.87 4.17 -1.81
C GLY A 187 -1.97 3.59 -0.73
N GLU A 188 -1.42 2.41 -0.99
CA GLU A 188 -0.40 1.77 -0.16
C GLU A 188 0.79 1.35 -1.02
N LEU A 189 1.98 1.79 -0.62
CA LEU A 189 3.26 1.35 -1.16
C LEU A 189 3.86 0.28 -0.23
N TYR A 190 4.24 -0.85 -0.81
CA TYR A 190 5.09 -1.86 -0.18
C TYR A 190 6.31 -2.10 -1.06
N HIS A 191 7.51 -2.06 -0.49
CA HIS A 191 8.76 -1.92 -1.24
C HIS A 191 9.04 -3.10 -2.21
N ASN A 192 8.57 -4.30 -1.90
CA ASN A 192 8.72 -5.46 -2.77
C ASN A 192 7.71 -6.57 -2.40
N THR A 193 7.41 -7.47 -3.34
CA THR A 193 6.60 -8.67 -3.06
C THR A 193 7.28 -9.96 -3.47
N THR A 194 8.45 -9.88 -4.12
CA THR A 194 9.18 -11.00 -4.71
C THR A 194 10.69 -10.94 -4.44
N ALA A 195 11.14 -10.16 -3.44
CA ALA A 195 12.57 -9.91 -3.17
C ALA A 195 13.39 -11.21 -3.08
N HIS A 196 12.88 -12.21 -2.36
CA HIS A 196 13.50 -13.53 -2.19
C HIS A 196 12.70 -14.67 -2.85
N LEU A 197 12.04 -14.41 -3.99
CA LEU A 197 11.17 -15.42 -4.62
C LEU A 197 11.88 -16.77 -4.87
N ALA A 198 13.17 -16.77 -5.24
CA ALA A 198 13.88 -18.02 -5.52
C ALA A 198 14.11 -18.88 -4.26
N SER A 199 14.41 -18.24 -3.12
CA SER A 199 14.77 -18.88 -1.85
C SER A 199 13.63 -18.87 -0.82
N ALA A 200 12.43 -18.40 -1.17
CA ALA A 200 11.36 -18.11 -0.22
C ALA A 200 10.97 -19.29 0.70
N PHE A 201 11.21 -20.55 0.28
CA PHE A 201 10.95 -21.73 1.12
C PHE A 201 12.03 -22.02 2.16
N GLU A 202 13.22 -21.45 1.98
CA GLU A 202 14.41 -21.70 2.79
C GLU A 202 14.80 -20.47 3.61
N ASP A 203 14.94 -19.31 2.95
CA ASP A 203 15.36 -18.04 3.53
C ASP A 203 14.77 -16.87 2.72
N SER A 204 14.09 -15.97 3.43
CA SER A 204 13.47 -14.78 2.85
C SER A 204 13.66 -13.56 3.74
N CYS A 205 14.78 -13.51 4.46
CA CYS A 205 14.97 -12.50 5.48
C CYS A 205 15.54 -11.20 4.94
N ASP A 206 14.87 -10.10 5.24
CA ASP A 206 15.36 -8.74 5.03
C ASP A 206 14.93 -7.85 6.19
N TYR A 207 15.73 -6.84 6.50
CA TYR A 207 15.39 -5.77 7.45
C TYR A 207 14.73 -6.27 8.75
N SER A 208 15.36 -7.15 9.54
CA SER A 208 14.76 -7.68 10.78
C SER A 208 13.39 -8.37 10.61
N GLY A 209 13.00 -8.74 9.40
CA GLY A 209 11.70 -9.28 9.06
C GLY A 209 11.82 -10.53 8.22
N ASN A 210 11.40 -11.68 8.77
CA ASN A 210 11.32 -12.89 7.99
C ASN A 210 10.22 -12.75 6.92
N GLY A 211 10.58 -12.85 5.64
CA GLY A 211 9.65 -12.67 4.53
C GLY A 211 9.29 -11.22 4.23
N ASP A 212 10.01 -10.24 4.77
CA ASP A 212 9.87 -8.85 4.35
C ASP A 212 10.25 -8.73 2.86
N GLY A 213 9.48 -7.95 2.11
CA GLY A 213 9.62 -7.85 0.65
C GLY A 213 9.24 -9.11 -0.14
N THR A 214 8.77 -10.19 0.53
CA THR A 214 8.53 -11.51 -0.10
C THR A 214 7.17 -12.07 0.29
N LEU A 215 6.18 -11.91 -0.59
CA LEU A 215 4.80 -12.38 -0.43
C LEU A 215 4.43 -13.55 -1.35
N PHE A 216 5.31 -13.89 -2.30
CA PHE A 216 5.14 -15.02 -3.20
C PHE A 216 6.19 -16.10 -2.98
N TYR A 217 5.79 -17.34 -3.22
CA TYR A 217 6.65 -18.52 -3.17
C TYR A 217 6.71 -19.17 -4.57
N PRO A 218 7.83 -19.82 -4.91
CA PRO A 218 8.03 -20.44 -6.22
C PRO A 218 7.33 -21.81 -6.29
N GLY A 219 6.14 -21.86 -6.88
CA GLY A 219 5.41 -23.11 -7.11
C GLY A 219 5.94 -23.86 -8.32
N THR A 220 6.83 -24.83 -8.08
CA THR A 220 7.34 -25.74 -9.12
C THR A 220 6.59 -27.07 -9.11
N PRO A 221 6.49 -27.80 -10.24
CA PRO A 221 5.91 -29.14 -10.26
C PRO A 221 6.48 -30.08 -9.20
N ASP A 222 7.78 -29.99 -8.91
CA ASP A 222 8.43 -30.82 -7.89
C ASP A 222 8.02 -30.44 -6.45
N ARG A 223 7.60 -29.19 -6.21
CA ARG A 223 7.18 -28.71 -4.87
C ARG A 223 5.68 -28.87 -4.62
N ILE A 224 4.84 -28.65 -5.62
CA ILE A 224 3.37 -28.61 -5.46
C ILE A 224 2.60 -29.58 -6.37
N GLY A 225 3.29 -30.36 -7.21
CA GLY A 225 2.67 -31.17 -8.25
C GLY A 225 2.22 -30.33 -9.47
N GLY A 226 1.44 -30.96 -10.36
CA GLY A 226 0.99 -30.34 -11.61
C GLY A 226 2.03 -30.45 -12.74
N THR A 227 1.85 -29.67 -13.80
CA THR A 227 2.68 -29.74 -15.03
C THR A 227 3.34 -28.42 -15.39
N THR A 228 3.06 -27.34 -14.66
CA THR A 228 3.56 -25.99 -14.96
C THR A 228 3.96 -25.26 -13.68
N HIS A 229 4.93 -24.36 -13.79
CA HIS A 229 5.26 -23.43 -12.70
C HIS A 229 4.13 -22.42 -12.48
N ILE A 230 3.80 -22.14 -11.22
CA ILE A 230 2.86 -21.08 -10.84
C ILE A 230 3.41 -20.29 -9.64
N PRO A 231 3.24 -18.97 -9.58
CA PRO A 231 3.52 -18.22 -8.36
C PRO A 231 2.52 -18.62 -7.28
N LEU A 232 3.01 -18.92 -6.08
CA LEU A 232 2.17 -19.26 -4.93
C LEU A 232 2.01 -18.02 -4.04
N PRO A 233 0.79 -17.47 -3.91
CA PRO A 233 0.57 -16.39 -2.96
C PRO A 233 0.71 -16.91 -1.52
N SER A 234 1.40 -16.17 -0.67
CA SER A 234 1.43 -16.44 0.77
C SER A 234 0.04 -16.29 1.41
N ILE A 235 -0.14 -16.90 2.58
CA ILE A 235 -1.32 -16.64 3.43
C ILE A 235 -1.42 -15.14 3.75
N ARG A 236 -0.28 -14.49 4.01
CA ARG A 236 -0.18 -13.04 4.26
C ARG A 236 -0.79 -12.22 3.12
N LEU A 237 -0.43 -12.52 1.87
CA LEU A 237 -1.02 -11.84 0.70
C LEU A 237 -2.54 -12.08 0.57
N LYS A 238 -3.05 -13.23 1.02
CA LYS A 238 -4.50 -13.44 1.07
C LYS A 238 -5.17 -12.59 2.15
N LEU A 239 -4.54 -12.46 3.32
CA LEU A 239 -5.04 -11.62 4.41
C LEU A 239 -4.98 -10.12 4.08
N ILE A 240 -3.92 -9.67 3.41
CA ILE A 240 -3.83 -8.30 2.87
C ILE A 240 -4.99 -8.03 1.93
N ARG A 241 -5.27 -8.96 1.01
CA ARG A 241 -6.43 -8.87 0.10
C ARG A 241 -7.77 -8.86 0.84
N GLU A 242 -7.92 -9.63 1.91
CA GLU A 242 -9.14 -9.57 2.73
C GLU A 242 -9.27 -8.22 3.44
N GLY A 243 -8.16 -7.58 3.84
CA GLY A 243 -8.15 -6.22 4.37
C GLY A 243 -8.59 -5.20 3.32
N LEU A 244 -8.13 -5.32 2.08
CA LEU A 244 -8.62 -4.52 0.95
C LEU A 244 -10.12 -4.71 0.73
N GLU A 245 -10.65 -5.93 0.87
CA GLU A 245 -12.09 -6.16 0.81
C GLU A 245 -12.86 -5.55 2.00
N ASP A 246 -12.26 -5.51 3.19
CA ASP A 246 -12.84 -4.82 4.35
C ASP A 246 -12.95 -3.30 4.09
N TYR A 247 -11.93 -2.70 3.46
CA TYR A 247 -11.97 -1.30 3.03
C TYR A 247 -13.16 -1.02 2.12
N GLU A 248 -13.43 -1.90 1.15
CA GLU A 248 -14.59 -1.76 0.26
C GLU A 248 -15.92 -1.78 1.03
N TYR A 249 -16.05 -2.56 2.10
CA TYR A 249 -17.25 -2.53 2.93
C TYR A 249 -17.41 -1.19 3.65
N LEU A 250 -16.33 -0.65 4.21
CA LEU A 250 -16.32 0.66 4.86
C LEU A 250 -16.66 1.78 3.87
N ARG A 251 -16.09 1.73 2.66
CA ARG A 251 -16.36 2.66 1.56
C ARG A 251 -17.80 2.60 1.09
N MET A 252 -18.33 1.40 0.80
CA MET A 252 -19.73 1.23 0.40
C MET A 252 -20.69 1.79 1.45
N LEU A 253 -20.45 1.52 2.74
CA LEU A 253 -21.30 2.05 3.79
C LEU A 253 -21.23 3.57 3.90
N SER A 254 -20.03 4.15 3.73
CA SER A 254 -19.84 5.60 3.67
C SER A 254 -20.61 6.24 2.49
N GLU A 255 -20.54 5.63 1.31
CA GLU A 255 -21.22 6.09 0.09
C GLU A 255 -22.76 5.96 0.16
N LEU A 256 -23.25 5.02 0.96
CA LEU A 256 -24.67 4.89 1.32
C LEU A 256 -25.13 5.91 2.37
N GLY A 257 -24.26 6.86 2.75
CA GLY A 257 -24.59 7.96 3.65
C GLY A 257 -24.33 7.67 5.13
N GLU A 258 -23.57 6.62 5.47
CA GLU A 258 -23.20 6.28 6.85
C GLU A 258 -21.69 6.28 7.12
N PRO A 259 -20.96 7.38 6.84
CA PRO A 259 -19.52 7.47 7.11
C PRO A 259 -19.20 7.30 8.61
N ASP A 260 -20.04 7.84 9.50
CA ASP A 260 -19.84 7.74 10.95
C ASP A 260 -19.93 6.30 11.46
N THR A 261 -20.84 5.49 10.89
CA THR A 261 -20.96 4.06 11.21
C THR A 261 -19.73 3.29 10.75
N ALA A 262 -19.22 3.58 9.54
CA ALA A 262 -18.00 2.96 9.03
C ALA A 262 -16.79 3.32 9.92
N LEU A 263 -16.64 4.58 10.32
CA LEU A 263 -15.57 5.00 11.23
C LEU A 263 -15.67 4.33 12.61
N LEU A 264 -16.89 4.20 13.14
CA LEU A 264 -17.12 3.50 14.41
C LEU A 264 -16.74 2.02 14.34
N ALA A 265 -16.96 1.36 13.19
CA ALA A 265 -16.54 -0.03 12.98
C ALA A 265 -15.01 -0.17 13.08
N VAL A 266 -14.25 0.74 12.45
CA VAL A 266 -12.77 0.77 12.59
C VAL A 266 -12.38 0.94 14.05
N GLN A 267 -12.96 1.92 14.76
CA GLN A 267 -12.63 2.21 16.16
C GLN A 267 -13.00 1.08 17.13
N THR A 268 -14.05 0.33 16.81
CA THR A 268 -14.49 -0.85 17.58
C THR A 268 -13.46 -1.97 17.47
N LEU A 269 -12.94 -2.19 16.26
CA LEU A 269 -11.98 -3.25 16.00
C LEU A 269 -10.56 -2.88 16.45
N PHE A 270 -10.09 -1.68 16.11
CA PHE A 270 -8.72 -1.23 16.34
C PHE A 270 -8.67 0.04 17.19
N GLN A 271 -8.32 -0.11 18.47
CA GLN A 271 -8.21 0.99 19.42
C GLN A 271 -7.03 1.93 19.14
N ALA A 272 -5.95 1.38 18.56
CA ALA A 272 -4.77 2.14 18.16
C ALA A 272 -3.99 1.38 17.08
N PRO A 273 -3.24 2.08 16.22
CA PRO A 273 -2.41 1.45 15.19
C PRO A 273 -1.35 0.45 15.70
N TRP A 274 -0.83 0.63 16.92
CA TRP A 274 0.13 -0.30 17.55
C TRP A 274 -0.53 -1.33 18.48
N ARG A 275 -1.86 -1.50 18.40
CA ARG A 275 -2.64 -2.45 19.20
C ARG A 275 -3.47 -3.39 18.32
N VAL A 276 -3.09 -3.61 17.07
CA VAL A 276 -3.88 -4.46 16.17
C VAL A 276 -3.93 -5.92 16.64
N THR A 277 -2.92 -6.36 17.40
CA THR A 277 -2.88 -7.70 18.00
C THR A 277 -3.86 -7.91 19.15
N ASP A 278 -4.50 -6.85 19.64
CA ASP A 278 -5.49 -6.95 20.71
C ASP A 278 -6.88 -7.35 20.19
N ALA A 279 -7.12 -7.18 18.88
CA ALA A 279 -8.34 -7.63 18.22
C ALA A 279 -8.30 -9.15 17.99
N SER A 280 -9.45 -9.81 18.17
CA SER A 280 -9.58 -11.23 17.86
C SER A 280 -10.18 -11.45 16.45
N PRO A 281 -9.91 -12.60 15.81
CA PRO A 281 -10.57 -12.97 14.56
C PRO A 281 -12.10 -12.97 14.66
N GLU A 282 -12.65 -13.39 15.79
CA GLU A 282 -14.10 -13.42 16.03
C GLU A 282 -14.68 -12.00 15.96
N THR A 283 -14.08 -11.04 16.67
CA THR A 283 -14.53 -9.63 16.63
C THR A 283 -14.42 -9.04 15.22
N LEU A 284 -13.36 -9.35 14.47
CA LEU A 284 -13.23 -8.91 13.08
C LEU A 284 -14.38 -9.43 12.21
N TYR A 285 -14.71 -10.72 12.30
CA TYR A 285 -15.81 -11.28 11.50
C TYR A 285 -17.17 -10.78 11.96
N GLU A 286 -17.40 -10.56 13.26
CA GLU A 286 -18.63 -9.93 13.77
C GLU A 286 -18.82 -8.51 13.23
N VAL A 287 -17.75 -7.70 13.24
CA VAL A 287 -17.78 -6.33 12.67
C VAL A 287 -18.02 -6.39 11.17
N ARG A 288 -17.33 -7.27 10.43
CA ARG A 288 -17.53 -7.40 8.97
C ARG A 288 -18.95 -7.86 8.62
N GLU A 289 -19.51 -8.80 9.38
CA GLU A 289 -20.91 -9.23 9.19
C GLU A 289 -21.88 -8.08 9.48
N SER A 290 -21.64 -7.31 10.55
CA SER A 290 -22.46 -6.13 10.86
C SER A 290 -22.42 -5.08 9.75
N LEU A 291 -21.24 -4.81 9.17
CA LEU A 291 -21.09 -3.91 8.03
C LEU A 291 -21.87 -4.41 6.83
N GLY A 292 -21.69 -5.68 6.45
CA GLY A 292 -22.38 -6.29 5.31
C GLY A 292 -23.91 -6.24 5.46
N ARG A 293 -24.43 -6.60 6.63
CA ARG A 293 -25.87 -6.55 6.91
C ARG A 293 -26.42 -5.11 6.81
N ARG A 294 -25.66 -4.12 7.27
CA ARG A 294 -26.07 -2.71 7.18
C ARG A 294 -26.09 -2.20 5.74
N ILE A 295 -25.11 -2.60 4.94
CA ILE A 295 -25.04 -2.27 3.51
C ILE A 295 -26.26 -2.83 2.77
N GLU A 296 -26.60 -4.10 3.00
CA GLU A 296 -27.77 -4.75 2.40
C GLU A 296 -29.07 -4.02 2.78
N GLU A 297 -29.24 -3.68 4.07
CA GLU A 297 -30.40 -2.91 4.53
C GLU A 297 -30.54 -1.56 3.81
N LEU A 298 -29.46 -0.80 3.64
CA LEU A 298 -29.51 0.51 2.99
C LEU A 298 -29.72 0.42 1.47
N ALA A 299 -29.13 -0.58 0.83
CA ALA A 299 -29.29 -0.83 -0.60
C ALA A 299 -30.76 -1.16 -0.95
N ASP A 300 -31.43 -1.99 -0.14
CA ASP A 300 -32.83 -2.37 -0.35
C ASP A 300 -33.84 -1.20 -0.19
N HIS A 301 -33.45 -0.11 0.48
CA HIS A 301 -34.30 1.08 0.68
C HIS A 301 -34.04 2.19 -0.35
N SER A 302 -33.10 1.97 -1.27
CA SER A 302 -32.70 2.95 -2.30
C SER A 302 -33.38 2.71 -3.67
N ASP A 303 -34.16 1.63 -3.80
CA ASP A 303 -35.05 1.30 -4.93
C ASP A 303 -36.47 1.88 -4.78
#